data_AF-A0A3F2YX58-F1
#
_entry.id   AF-A0A3F2YX58-F1
#
_cell.length_a   1.000
_cell.length_b   1.000
_cell.length_c   1.000
_cell.angle_alpha   90.00
_cell.angle_beta   90.00
_cell.angle_gamma   90.00
#
_symmetry.space_group_name_H-M   'P 1'
#
loop_
_entity.id
_entity.type
_entity.pdbx_description
1 polymer ?
#
loop_
_entity_poly.entity_id
_entity_poly.type
_entity_poly.pdbx_seq_one_letter_code
_entity_poly.pdbx_strand_id
1 'polypeptide(L)'
;MKSDIMAMHQYSGSGNQDILREVVIKYIDHFYPNASGTSAVAIDNKIEQAMDLVKSHLMFAVREEVEVLKERISELMDRINQLEYENNILKANASQETLAQLTTGGSTVAAAAAVAAAAAAAAAAAAQQHQVPTAATGTAGSTKAPTSSANPANGSVS
;
A
#
# COMPACT_ATOMS: atom_id res chain seq x y z
N MET A 1 -21.02 -33.54 62.55
CA MET A 1 -20.31 -32.64 63.47
C MET A 1 -19.06 -32.15 62.74
N LYS A 2 -19.04 -30.85 62.40
CA LYS A 2 -17.83 -30.02 62.14
C LYS A 2 -17.06 -30.38 60.85
N SER A 3 -17.32 -29.85 59.65
CA SER A 3 -17.53 -28.45 59.23
C SER A 3 -16.36 -27.47 59.50
N ASP A 4 -15.21 -27.92 60.00
CA ASP A 4 -14.07 -27.04 60.35
C ASP A 4 -12.74 -27.45 59.69
N ILE A 5 -12.76 -27.74 58.38
CA ILE A 5 -11.53 -27.88 57.55
C ILE A 5 -11.37 -26.68 56.57
N MET A 6 -12.11 -25.61 56.82
CA MET A 6 -11.96 -24.33 56.12
C MET A 6 -11.76 -23.23 57.16
N ALA A 7 -10.89 -22.27 56.84
CA ALA A 7 -10.58 -21.07 57.63
C ALA A 7 -9.53 -21.21 58.74
N MET A 8 -8.39 -21.86 58.44
CA MET A 8 -7.13 -21.40 59.02
C MET A 8 -6.62 -20.24 58.17
N HIS A 9 -7.10 -19.04 58.53
CA HIS A 9 -6.62 -17.74 58.11
C HIS A 9 -5.07 -17.71 58.17
N GLN A 10 -4.41 -17.93 57.05
CA GLN A 10 -3.14 -17.26 56.76
C GLN A 10 -3.48 -15.82 56.35
N TYR A 11 -3.81 -14.98 57.33
CA TYR A 11 -3.71 -13.52 57.21
C TYR A 11 -2.54 -13.08 58.09
N SER A 12 -1.34 -13.13 57.52
CA SER A 12 -0.19 -12.42 58.08
C SER A 12 0.80 -12.18 56.95
N GLY A 13 0.66 -11.05 56.24
CA GLY A 13 1.63 -10.65 55.22
C GLY A 13 1.20 -9.61 54.17
N SER A 14 -0.06 -9.15 54.14
CA SER A 14 -0.60 -8.42 52.96
C SER A 14 -0.57 -6.89 53.03
N GLY A 15 -0.87 -6.25 54.16
CA GLY A 15 -1.12 -4.80 54.19
C GLY A 15 0.03 -3.89 53.72
N ASN A 16 1.28 -4.19 54.10
CA ASN A 16 2.43 -3.40 53.64
C ASN A 16 2.78 -3.70 52.18
N GLN A 17 2.59 -4.93 51.71
CA GLN A 17 2.80 -5.28 50.30
C GLN A 17 1.76 -4.63 49.40
N ASP A 18 0.53 -4.46 49.88
CA ASP A 18 -0.54 -3.79 49.15
C ASP A 18 -0.27 -2.28 49.02
N ILE A 19 0.21 -1.62 50.09
CA ILE A 19 0.64 -0.21 50.06
C ILE A 19 1.82 -0.02 49.11
N LEU A 20 2.81 -0.91 49.17
CA LEU A 20 3.97 -0.85 48.28
C LEU A 20 3.56 -1.08 46.82
N ARG A 21 2.63 -1.99 46.55
CA ARG A 21 2.05 -2.20 45.21
C ARG A 21 1.34 -0.94 44.71
N GLU A 22 0.53 -0.29 45.54
CA GLU A 22 -0.17 0.96 45.19
C GLU A 22 0.81 2.09 44.86
N VAL A 23 1.83 2.30 45.71
CA VAL A 23 2.85 3.33 45.49
C VAL A 23 3.65 3.05 44.23
N VAL A 24 4.04 1.81 43.98
CA VAL A 24 4.78 1.42 42.77
C VAL A 24 3.92 1.65 41.51
N ILE A 25 2.64 1.28 41.52
CA ILE A 25 1.72 1.54 40.40
C ILE A 25 1.59 3.04 40.15
N LYS A 26 1.40 3.85 41.20
CA LYS A 26 1.29 5.31 41.09
C LYS A 26 2.56 5.96 40.55
N TYR A 27 3.73 5.43 40.93
CA TYR A 27 5.02 5.89 40.42
C TYR A 27 5.21 5.50 38.94
N ILE A 28 4.79 4.30 38.56
CA ILE A 28 4.77 3.84 37.17
C ILE A 28 3.82 4.70 36.34
N ASP A 29 2.61 5.00 36.80
CA ASP A 29 1.65 5.89 36.13
C ASP A 29 2.19 7.33 35.94
N HIS A 30 2.93 7.84 36.94
CA HIS A 30 3.48 9.18 36.89
C HIS A 30 4.66 9.32 35.92
N PHE A 31 5.57 8.33 35.88
CA PHE A 31 6.78 8.36 35.04
C PHE A 31 6.62 7.67 33.68
N TYR A 32 5.73 6.69 33.60
CA TYR A 32 5.41 5.90 32.41
C TYR A 32 3.89 5.74 32.30
N PRO A 33 3.16 6.81 31.94
CA PRO A 33 1.69 6.79 31.81
C PRO A 33 1.18 5.74 30.81
N ASN A 34 2.06 5.19 29.98
CA ASN A 34 1.76 4.14 29.03
C ASN A 34 1.95 2.71 29.56
N ALA A 35 2.48 2.51 30.77
CA ALA A 35 2.79 1.19 31.35
C ALA A 35 1.69 0.63 32.27
N SER A 36 0.76 1.47 32.73
CA SER A 36 -0.43 1.04 33.45
C SER A 36 -1.52 0.65 32.45
N GLY A 37 -2.26 -0.44 32.70
CA GLY A 37 -3.20 -1.04 31.74
C GLY A 37 -4.34 -0.15 31.23
N THR A 38 -4.47 1.07 31.76
CA THR A 38 -5.33 2.15 31.25
C THR A 38 -4.92 2.63 29.86
N SER A 39 -3.63 2.59 29.51
CA SER A 39 -3.11 3.01 28.21
C SER A 39 -3.39 2.01 27.09
N ALA A 40 -3.43 0.71 27.40
CA ALA A 40 -3.63 -0.35 26.40
C ALA A 40 -4.98 -0.18 25.67
N VAL A 41 -6.05 0.05 26.43
CA VAL A 41 -7.40 0.32 25.88
C VAL A 41 -7.45 1.63 25.08
N ALA A 42 -6.66 2.63 25.48
CA ALA A 42 -6.53 3.88 24.74
C ALA A 42 -5.73 3.73 23.45
N ILE A 43 -4.73 2.84 23.44
CA ILE A 43 -3.94 2.49 22.25
C ILE A 43 -4.81 1.73 21.26
N ASP A 44 -5.60 0.75 21.70
CA ASP A 44 -6.51 -0.02 20.84
C ASP A 44 -7.49 0.91 20.11
N ASN A 45 -8.04 1.93 20.81
CA ASN A 45 -8.89 2.94 20.18
C ASN A 45 -8.16 3.80 19.13
N LYS A 46 -6.88 4.11 19.34
CA LYS A 46 -6.08 4.87 18.37
C LYS A 46 -5.73 4.04 17.15
N ILE A 47 -5.47 2.75 17.35
CA ILE A 47 -5.26 1.78 16.27
C ILE A 47 -6.54 1.65 15.45
N GLU A 48 -7.68 1.47 16.10
CA GLU A 48 -8.98 1.38 15.42
C GLU A 48 -9.28 2.65 14.62
N GLN A 49 -9.05 3.84 15.19
CA GLN A 49 -9.22 5.11 14.48
C GLN A 49 -8.30 5.23 13.25
N ALA A 50 -7.04 4.83 13.37
CA ALA A 50 -6.11 4.84 12.25
C ALA A 50 -6.54 3.83 11.17
N MET A 51 -7.00 2.64 11.57
CA MET A 51 -7.52 1.63 10.66
C MET A 51 -8.77 2.10 9.93
N ASP A 52 -9.72 2.73 10.62
CA ASP A 52 -10.93 3.27 10.01
C ASP A 52 -10.62 4.43 9.07
N LEU A 53 -9.64 5.28 9.40
CA LEU A 53 -9.17 6.33 8.50
C LEU A 53 -8.56 5.74 7.22
N VAL A 54 -7.67 4.75 7.35
CA VAL A 54 -7.06 4.05 6.21
C VAL A 54 -8.14 3.37 5.38
N LYS A 55 -9.07 2.64 6.01
CA LYS A 55 -10.19 1.97 5.35
C LYS A 55 -11.05 2.96 4.58
N SER A 56 -11.42 4.08 5.18
CA SER A 56 -12.18 5.16 4.55
C SER A 56 -11.42 5.75 3.35
N HIS A 57 -10.13 6.05 3.50
CA HIS A 57 -9.30 6.59 2.42
C HIS A 57 -9.20 5.62 1.24
N LEU A 58 -8.97 4.33 1.50
CA LEU A 58 -8.95 3.29 0.46
C LEU A 58 -10.31 3.16 -0.23
N MET A 59 -11.40 3.18 0.53
CA MET A 59 -12.74 3.10 -0.04
C MET A 59 -13.03 4.26 -0.98
N PHE A 60 -12.59 5.48 -0.63
CA PHE A 60 -12.72 6.64 -1.50
C PHE A 60 -11.80 6.58 -2.71
N ALA A 61 -10.50 6.33 -2.53
CA ALA A 61 -9.54 6.27 -3.62
C ALA A 61 -9.87 5.17 -4.63
N VAL A 62 -10.21 3.96 -4.16
CA VAL A 62 -10.60 2.85 -5.03
C VAL A 62 -11.89 3.16 -5.79
N ARG A 63 -12.86 3.80 -5.13
CA ARG A 63 -14.10 4.24 -5.79
C ARG A 63 -13.78 5.23 -6.91
N GLU A 64 -13.03 6.27 -6.61
CA GLU A 64 -12.64 7.31 -7.59
C GLU A 64 -11.89 6.70 -8.79
N GLU A 65 -10.90 5.85 -8.55
CA GLU A 65 -10.16 5.15 -9.62
C GLU A 65 -11.10 4.29 -10.49
N VAL A 66 -12.10 3.63 -9.89
CA VAL A 66 -13.11 2.87 -10.64
C VAL A 66 -14.02 3.77 -11.47
N GLU A 67 -14.41 4.94 -10.96
CA GLU A 67 -15.17 5.92 -11.75
C GLU A 67 -14.37 6.48 -12.91
N VAL A 68 -13.12 6.88 -12.69
CA VAL A 68 -12.20 7.35 -13.75
C VAL A 68 -12.02 6.27 -14.82
N LEU A 69 -11.83 5.01 -14.41
CA LEU A 69 -11.68 3.91 -15.36
C LEU A 69 -12.94 3.68 -16.19
N LYS A 70 -14.13 3.77 -15.59
CA LYS A 70 -15.41 3.65 -16.31
C LYS A 70 -15.59 4.77 -17.32
N GLU A 71 -15.28 6.02 -16.95
CA GLU A 71 -15.32 7.16 -17.85
C GLU A 71 -14.35 6.95 -19.03
N ARG A 72 -13.13 6.50 -18.74
CA ARG A 72 -12.13 6.23 -19.78
C ARG A 72 -12.55 5.11 -20.72
N ILE A 73 -13.17 4.04 -20.19
CA ILE A 73 -13.74 2.96 -21.01
C ILE A 73 -14.85 3.51 -21.90
N SER A 74 -15.76 4.33 -21.38
CA SER A 74 -16.85 4.93 -22.15
C SER A 74 -16.31 5.80 -23.28
N GLU A 75 -15.36 6.69 -23.00
CA GLU A 75 -14.74 7.57 -23.99
C GLU A 75 -14.05 6.77 -25.11
N LEU A 76 -13.33 5.70 -24.74
CA LEU A 76 -12.68 4.83 -25.72
C LEU A 76 -13.70 4.05 -26.57
N MET A 77 -14.79 3.57 -25.97
CA MET A 77 -15.87 2.91 -26.72
C MET A 77 -16.53 3.86 -27.71
N ASP A 78 -16.84 5.09 -27.30
CA ASP A 78 -17.41 6.11 -28.18
C ASP A 78 -16.44 6.45 -29.31
N ARG A 79 -15.14 6.57 -29.00
CA ARG A 79 -14.11 6.79 -30.01
C ARG A 79 -13.99 5.64 -31.00
N ILE A 80 -14.08 4.39 -30.53
CA ILE A 80 -14.09 3.20 -31.40
C ILE A 80 -15.31 3.24 -32.32
N ASN A 81 -16.51 3.46 -31.78
CA ASN A 81 -17.74 3.55 -32.57
C ASN A 81 -17.66 4.63 -33.64
N GLN A 82 -17.12 5.81 -33.30
CA GLN A 82 -16.91 6.89 -34.25
C GLN A 82 -15.93 6.48 -35.35
N LEU A 83 -14.79 5.89 -34.98
CA LEU A 83 -13.80 5.43 -35.94
C LEU A 83 -14.32 4.29 -36.82
N GLU A 84 -15.12 3.36 -36.29
CA GLU A 84 -15.75 2.30 -37.07
C GLU A 84 -16.74 2.86 -38.09
N TYR A 85 -17.54 3.85 -37.69
CA TYR A 85 -18.44 4.57 -38.59
C TYR A 85 -17.68 5.28 -39.72
N GLU A 86 -16.66 6.07 -39.36
CA GLU A 86 -15.79 6.75 -40.33
C GLU A 86 -15.11 5.75 -41.27
N ASN A 87 -14.57 4.66 -40.73
CA ASN A 87 -13.88 3.63 -41.50
C ASN A 87 -14.80 2.91 -42.47
N ASN A 88 -16.06 2.65 -42.07
CA ASN A 88 -17.06 2.05 -42.96
C ASN A 88 -17.40 3.00 -44.12
N ILE A 89 -17.55 4.30 -43.87
CA ILE A 89 -17.77 5.30 -44.93
C ILE A 89 -16.55 5.33 -45.87
N LEU A 90 -15.34 5.40 -45.32
CA LEU A 90 -14.09 5.40 -46.09
C LEU A 90 -13.98 4.15 -46.98
N LYS A 91 -14.24 2.96 -46.43
CA LYS A 91 -14.23 1.70 -47.19
C LYS A 91 -15.27 1.66 -48.29
N ALA A 92 -16.48 2.19 -48.05
CA ALA A 92 -17.53 2.23 -49.04
C ALA A 92 -17.24 3.20 -50.20
N ASN A 93 -16.44 4.24 -49.98
CA ASN A 93 -16.14 5.28 -50.97
C ASN A 93 -14.72 5.18 -51.57
N ALA A 94 -13.83 4.36 -51.02
CA ALA A 94 -12.47 4.19 -51.52
C ALA A 94 -12.43 3.35 -52.81
N SER A 95 -11.49 3.70 -53.70
CA SER A 95 -11.21 2.88 -54.89
C SER A 95 -10.52 1.57 -54.51
N GLN A 96 -10.66 0.55 -55.36
CA GLN A 96 -10.01 -0.76 -55.13
C GLN A 96 -8.47 -0.67 -55.06
N GLU A 97 -7.88 0.28 -55.78
CA GLU A 97 -6.44 0.54 -55.73
C GLU A 97 -6.02 1.10 -54.37
N THR A 98 -6.77 2.05 -53.80
CA THR A 98 -6.50 2.62 -52.47
C THR A 98 -6.71 1.58 -51.37
N LEU A 99 -7.74 0.73 -51.47
CA LEU A 99 -7.98 -0.37 -50.53
C LEU A 99 -6.84 -1.39 -50.52
N ALA A 100 -6.26 -1.70 -51.70
CA ALA A 100 -5.13 -2.62 -51.82
C ALA A 100 -3.84 -2.06 -51.17
N GLN A 101 -3.61 -0.73 -51.23
CA GLN A 101 -2.48 -0.07 -50.57
C GLN A 101 -2.64 -0.06 -49.04
N LEU A 102 -3.86 0.07 -48.52
CA LEU A 102 -4.16 0.00 -47.08
C LEU A 102 -3.86 -1.38 -46.47
N THR A 103 -4.12 -2.47 -47.18
CA THR A 103 -3.79 -3.84 -46.71
C THR A 103 -2.28 -4.11 -46.73
N THR A 104 -1.53 -3.52 -47.66
CA THR A 104 -0.07 -3.66 -47.71
C THR A 104 0.64 -2.74 -46.71
N GLY A 105 0.14 -1.51 -46.52
CA GLY A 105 0.68 -0.54 -45.56
C GLY A 105 0.27 -0.78 -44.11
N GLY A 106 -0.93 -1.30 -43.83
CA GLY A 106 -1.39 -1.58 -42.46
C GLY A 106 -0.60 -2.67 -41.75
N SER A 107 -0.04 -3.63 -42.50
CA SER A 107 0.76 -4.73 -41.97
C SER A 107 2.08 -4.27 -41.34
N THR A 108 2.66 -3.16 -41.83
CA THR A 108 3.92 -2.63 -41.30
C THR A 108 3.71 -1.78 -40.04
N VAL A 109 2.61 -1.03 -39.95
CA VAL A 109 2.26 -0.22 -38.77
C VAL A 109 1.80 -1.09 -37.61
N ALA A 110 1.02 -2.15 -37.87
CA ALA A 110 0.60 -3.11 -36.84
C ALA A 110 1.80 -3.86 -36.23
N ALA A 111 2.79 -4.23 -37.06
CA ALA A 111 4.03 -4.85 -36.59
C ALA A 111 4.85 -3.89 -35.71
N ALA A 112 4.97 -2.61 -36.08
CA ALA A 112 5.69 -1.61 -35.30
C ALA A 112 5.01 -1.31 -33.94
N ALA A 113 3.67 -1.25 -33.91
CA ALA A 113 2.91 -1.04 -32.68
C ALA A 113 3.02 -2.24 -31.70
N ALA A 114 3.06 -3.47 -32.20
CA ALA A 114 3.24 -4.67 -31.38
C ALA A 114 4.63 -4.70 -30.70
N VAL A 115 5.67 -4.25 -31.40
CA VAL A 115 7.04 -4.17 -30.84
C VAL A 115 7.13 -3.09 -29.74
N ALA A 116 6.43 -1.97 -29.89
CA ALA A 116 6.38 -0.92 -28.86
C ALA A 116 5.60 -1.38 -27.61
N ALA A 117 4.49 -2.11 -27.78
CA ALA A 117 3.72 -2.67 -26.66
C ALA A 117 4.51 -3.72 -25.86
N ALA A 118 5.30 -4.56 -26.54
CA ALA A 118 6.16 -5.55 -25.88
C ALA A 118 7.27 -4.90 -25.04
N ALA A 119 7.84 -3.78 -25.49
CA ALA A 119 8.86 -3.04 -24.74
C ALA A 119 8.30 -2.39 -23.47
N ALA A 120 7.06 -1.88 -23.50
CA ALA A 120 6.40 -1.30 -22.33
C ALA A 120 6.08 -2.37 -21.25
N ALA A 121 5.70 -3.58 -21.66
CA ALA A 121 5.43 -4.68 -20.73
C ALA A 121 6.70 -5.18 -20.00
N ALA A 122 7.87 -5.15 -20.66
CA ALA A 122 9.14 -5.52 -20.05
C ALA A 122 9.61 -4.53 -18.96
N ALA A 123 9.31 -3.24 -19.12
CA ALA A 123 9.65 -2.22 -18.12
C ALA A 123 8.81 -2.35 -16.83
N ALA A 124 7.55 -2.81 -16.94
CA ALA A 124 6.68 -3.02 -15.77
C ALA A 124 7.10 -4.25 -14.92
N ALA A 125 7.70 -5.28 -15.52
CA ALA A 125 8.15 -6.48 -14.81
C ALA A 125 9.40 -6.22 -13.94
N ALA A 126 10.25 -5.26 -14.30
CA ALA A 126 11.45 -4.91 -13.53
C ALA A 126 11.12 -4.20 -12.20
N ALA A 127 9.94 -3.59 -12.07
CA ALA A 127 9.51 -2.90 -10.86
C ALA A 127 8.95 -3.83 -9.76
N GLN A 128 8.74 -5.12 -10.04
CA GLN A 128 8.18 -6.10 -9.09
C GLN A 128 9.21 -6.89 -8.26
N GLN A 129 10.52 -6.63 -8.38
CA GLN A 129 11.55 -7.38 -7.64
C GLN A 129 12.09 -6.70 -6.36
N HIS A 130 11.45 -5.65 -5.85
CA HIS A 130 11.87 -5.05 -4.58
C HIS A 130 10.75 -5.01 -3.53
N GLN A 131 10.49 -6.17 -2.89
CA GLN A 131 9.96 -6.24 -1.53
C GLN A 131 10.12 -7.66 -0.96
N VAL A 132 11.14 -7.85 -0.13
CA VAL A 132 11.27 -8.98 0.80
C VAL A 132 11.23 -8.39 2.22
N PRO A 133 10.35 -8.84 3.13
CA PRO A 133 10.55 -8.58 4.54
C PRO A 133 11.16 -9.81 5.21
N THR A 134 12.39 -9.68 5.69
CA THR A 134 13.07 -10.66 6.55
C THR A 134 12.79 -10.31 8.02
N ALA A 135 12.34 -11.30 8.80
CA ALA A 135 12.20 -11.19 10.25
C ALA A 135 13.49 -11.59 10.99
N ALA A 136 13.69 -10.95 12.16
CA ALA A 136 14.86 -10.80 13.02
C ALA A 136 15.69 -12.04 13.42
N THR A 137 16.98 -11.82 13.79
CA THR A 137 17.60 -12.17 15.11
C THR A 137 19.03 -11.57 15.25
N GLY A 138 19.38 -10.95 16.39
CA GLY A 138 20.72 -11.10 17.02
C GLY A 138 21.82 -10.00 16.88
N THR A 139 21.92 -9.15 17.91
CA THR A 139 23.10 -8.77 18.73
C THR A 139 24.48 -8.36 18.13
N ALA A 140 24.91 -7.16 18.57
CA ALA A 140 26.28 -6.65 18.86
C ALA A 140 27.24 -6.18 17.75
N GLY A 141 27.83 -5.00 17.99
CA GLY A 141 29.23 -4.73 17.64
C GLY A 141 29.55 -3.51 16.75
N SER A 142 29.85 -2.37 17.39
CA SER A 142 30.94 -1.43 17.11
C SER A 142 31.26 -0.91 15.68
N THR A 143 31.37 0.42 15.62
CA THR A 143 32.32 1.28 14.85
C THR A 143 32.16 1.52 13.34
N LYS A 144 31.96 2.81 13.02
CA LYS A 144 32.75 3.66 12.09
C LYS A 144 31.91 4.40 11.03
N ALA A 145 31.82 5.71 11.20
CA ALA A 145 31.40 6.70 10.18
C ALA A 145 32.55 7.02 9.20
N PRO A 146 32.41 7.97 8.25
CA PRO A 146 31.44 8.09 7.15
C PRO A 146 32.18 8.25 5.80
N THR A 147 31.58 7.95 4.64
CA THR A 147 32.13 8.43 3.35
C THR A 147 31.05 8.75 2.30
N SER A 148 30.98 10.05 1.98
CA SER A 148 30.82 10.69 0.66
C SER A 148 29.59 10.39 -0.19
N SER A 149 28.65 11.35 -0.10
CA SER A 149 27.86 11.86 -1.22
C SER A 149 28.75 12.32 -2.38
N ALA A 150 28.43 11.85 -3.61
CA ALA A 150 28.78 12.53 -4.85
C ALA A 150 27.86 12.02 -5.98
N ASN A 151 26.74 12.73 -6.18
CA ASN A 151 25.88 12.62 -7.35
C ASN A 151 26.25 13.77 -8.31
N PRO A 152 26.70 13.53 -9.56
CA PRO A 152 26.79 14.59 -10.55
C PRO A 152 25.42 14.80 -11.19
N ALA A 153 24.92 16.02 -11.05
CA ALA A 153 23.73 16.55 -11.67
C ALA A 153 23.73 16.37 -13.20
N ASN A 154 22.57 15.98 -13.72
CA ASN A 154 22.22 16.14 -15.12
C ASN A 154 21.52 17.51 -15.29
N GLY A 155 22.07 18.37 -16.13
CA GLY A 155 21.51 19.65 -16.58
C GLY A 155 22.33 20.10 -17.80
N SER A 156 21.81 19.92 -19.01
CA SER A 156 20.95 20.86 -19.75
C SER A 156 21.74 21.93 -20.51
N VAL A 157 21.33 22.10 -21.77
CA VAL A 157 21.46 23.24 -22.69
C VAL A 157 22.84 23.68 -23.21
N SER A 158 23.10 23.37 -24.48
CA SER A 158 23.09 24.32 -25.61
C SER A 158 22.99 23.58 -26.94
#